data_AF-A0A532VDS7-F1
#
_entry.id   AF-A0A532VDS7-F1
#
_cell.length_a   1.000
_cell.length_b   1.000
_cell.length_c   1.000
_cell.angle_alpha   90.00
_cell.angle_beta   90.00
_cell.angle_gamma   90.00
#
_symmetry.space_group_name_H-M   'P 1'
#
loop_
_entity.id
_entity.type
_entity.pdbx_description
1 polymer ?
#
loop_
_entity_poly.entity_id
_entity_poly.type
_entity_poly.pdbx_seq_one_letter_code
_entity_poly.pdbx_strand_id
1 'polypeptide(L)'
;MWFGIVLVIVGILLLLKTLGIPIAGNLWGIFWALVLVAIGVSIVTHRTKWGQRWDFLSWSQQHRRQKEAVEALKRRYARGEITREEFERMKQDLSEE
;
A
#
# COMPACT_ATOMS: atom_id res chain seq x y z
N MET A 1 -7.73 3.83 13.53
CA MET A 1 -7.49 4.98 12.61
C MET A 1 -7.87 6.32 13.23
N TRP A 2 -8.85 6.40 14.15
CA TRP A 2 -9.27 7.66 14.81
C TRP A 2 -8.27 8.26 15.80
N PHE A 3 -7.50 7.44 16.53
CA PHE A 3 -6.56 7.94 17.54
C PHE A 3 -5.50 8.90 16.97
N GLY A 4 -5.04 8.69 15.73
CA GLY A 4 -4.13 9.61 15.06
C GLY A 4 -4.77 10.95 14.75
N ILE A 5 -6.03 10.94 14.31
CA ILE A 5 -6.81 12.16 14.02
C ILE A 5 -7.06 12.95 15.31
N VAL A 6 -7.39 12.26 16.41
CA VAL A 6 -7.54 12.87 17.73
C VAL A 6 -6.24 13.52 18.19
N LEU A 7 -5.09 12.85 18.01
CA LEU A 7 -3.77 13.39 18.38
C LEU A 7 -3.38 14.61 17.54
N VAL A 8 -3.68 14.59 16.24
CA VAL A 8 -3.47 15.73 15.33
C VAL A 8 -4.36 16.90 15.72
N ILE A 9 -5.64 16.67 16.01
CA ILE A 9 -6.59 17.70 16.45
C ILE A 9 -6.18 18.29 17.79
N VAL A 10 -5.75 17.46 18.75
CA VAL A 10 -5.23 17.92 20.05
C VAL A 10 -3.94 18.74 19.87
N GLY A 11 -3.06 18.32 18.97
CA GLY A 11 -1.87 19.09 18.59
C GLY A 11 -2.21 20.47 18.01
N ILE A 12 -3.19 20.52 17.10
CA ILE A 12 -3.68 21.77 16.50
C ILE A 12 -4.36 22.66 17.56
N LEU A 13 -5.14 22.09 18.48
CA LEU A 13 -5.78 22.82 19.58
C LEU A 13 -4.75 23.38 20.56
N LEU A 14 -3.69 22.62 20.87
CA LEU A 14 -2.58 23.10 21.69
C LEU A 14 -1.82 24.22 20.99
N LEU A 15 -1.59 24.10 19.68
CA LEU A 15 -0.99 25.17 18.87
C LEU A 15 -1.84 26.43 18.87
N LEU A 16 -3.16 26.32 18.67
CA LEU A 16 -4.10 27.45 18.74
C LEU A 16 -4.09 28.12 20.13
N LYS A 17 -3.99 27.31 21.19
CA LYS A 17 -3.95 27.82 22.57
C LYS A 17 -2.61 28.47 22.92
N THR A 18 -1.51 27.98 22.34
CA THR A 18 -0.19 28.62 22.43
C THR A 18 -0.09 29.87 21.56
N LEU A 19 -0.91 30.00 20.51
CA LEU A 19 -1.05 31.18 19.64
C LEU A 19 -1.90 32.29 20.29
N GLY A 20 -1.64 32.60 21.55
CA GLY A 20 -1.93 33.93 22.06
C GLY A 20 -0.69 34.81 21.85
N ILE A 21 -0.68 35.67 20.82
CA ILE A 21 0.27 36.80 20.57
C ILE A 21 1.34 36.49 19.47
N PRO A 22 1.80 37.51 18.72
CA PRO A 22 1.49 37.80 17.33
C PRO A 22 2.52 37.18 16.35
N ILE A 23 2.24 37.28 15.06
CA ILE A 23 3.04 36.73 13.95
C ILE A 23 4.30 37.59 13.69
N ALA A 24 5.02 37.99 14.75
CA ALA A 24 6.17 38.88 14.67
C ALA A 24 7.47 38.10 14.92
N GLY A 25 8.08 37.60 13.85
CA GLY A 25 9.54 37.58 13.69
C GLY A 25 10.37 36.42 14.25
N ASN A 26 9.82 35.40 14.91
CA ASN A 26 10.66 34.33 15.47
C ASN A 26 10.71 33.07 14.59
N LEU A 27 11.79 32.94 13.81
CA LEU A 27 12.24 31.70 13.17
C LEU A 27 12.20 30.48 14.11
N TRP A 28 12.37 30.74 15.42
CA TRP A 28 12.28 29.75 16.48
C TRP A 28 10.89 29.11 16.63
N GLY A 29 9.81 29.89 16.47
CA GLY A 29 8.44 29.36 16.52
C GLY A 29 8.11 28.47 15.32
N ILE A 30 8.61 28.87 14.14
CA ILE A 30 8.48 28.09 12.91
C ILE A 30 9.23 26.77 13.03
N PHE A 31 10.43 26.76 13.62
CA PHE A 31 11.19 25.53 13.88
C PHE A 31 10.38 24.54 14.74
N TRP A 32 9.82 24.99 15.86
CA TRP A 32 9.01 24.13 16.74
C TRP A 32 7.71 23.65 16.07
N ALA A 33 7.05 24.49 15.27
CA ALA A 33 5.88 24.09 14.50
C ALA A 33 6.21 23.00 13.46
N LEU A 34 7.34 23.15 12.76
CA LEU A 34 7.81 22.18 11.76
C LEU A 34 8.21 20.85 12.40
N VAL A 35 8.85 20.89 13.58
CA VAL A 35 9.18 19.69 14.38
C VAL A 35 7.92 18.95 14.83
N LEU A 36 6.89 19.66 15.32
CA LEU A 36 5.61 19.04 15.70
C LEU A 36 4.92 18.36 14.51
N VAL A 37 4.88 19.04 13.37
CA VAL A 37 4.34 18.47 12.12
C VAL A 37 5.16 17.25 11.69
N ALA A 38 6.49 17.32 11.74
CA ALA A 38 7.37 16.22 11.39
C ALA A 38 7.18 14.99 12.30
N ILE A 39 6.98 15.20 13.61
CA ILE A 39 6.69 14.10 14.56
C ILE A 39 5.32 13.47 14.26
N GLY A 40 4.30 14.29 14.00
CA GLY A 40 2.97 13.81 13.61
C GLY A 40 3.01 12.97 12.32
N VAL A 41 3.68 13.47 11.29
CA VAL A 41 3.90 12.76 10.02
C VAL A 41 4.74 11.51 10.23
N SER A 42 5.79 11.56 11.05
CA SER A 42 6.66 10.43 11.33
C SER A 42 5.88 9.29 11.97
N ILE A 43 5.05 9.54 12.98
CA ILE A 43 4.25 8.51 13.66
C ILE A 43 3.23 7.86 12.71
N VAL A 44 2.56 8.65 11.86
CA VAL A 44 1.62 8.13 10.85
C VAL A 44 2.34 7.30 9.79
N THR A 45 3.54 7.73 9.38
CA THR A 45 4.32 7.07 8.32
C THR A 45 5.08 5.84 8.82
N HIS A 46 5.47 5.79 10.10
CA HIS A 46 6.23 4.67 10.67
C HIS A 46 5.38 3.40 10.85
N ARG A 47 4.03 3.53 10.84
CA ARG A 47 3.09 2.39 10.86
C ARG A 47 2.81 1.81 9.47
N THR A 48 3.15 2.51 8.40
CA THR A 48 2.89 2.08 7.01
C THR A 48 4.12 1.50 6.31
N LYS A 49 5.34 1.71 6.83
CA LYS A 49 6.59 1.21 6.21
C LYS A 49 6.98 -0.24 6.52
N TRP A 50 6.11 -1.04 7.15
CA TRP A 50 6.34 -2.49 7.31
C TRP A 50 5.39 -3.37 6.47
N GLY A 51 4.33 -2.82 5.87
CA GLY A 51 3.39 -3.60 5.04
C GLY A 51 3.61 -3.49 3.53
N GLN A 52 4.08 -2.33 3.03
CA GLN A 52 3.95 -2.01 1.60
C GLN A 52 5.12 -2.47 0.71
N ARG A 53 6.13 -3.16 1.27
CA ARG A 53 7.28 -3.68 0.50
C ARG A 53 7.11 -5.14 0.05
N TRP A 54 6.02 -5.81 0.48
CA TRP A 54 5.69 -7.18 0.08
C TRP A 54 4.52 -7.28 -0.91
N ASP A 55 3.68 -6.25 -1.04
CA ASP A 55 2.52 -6.28 -1.94
C ASP A 55 2.89 -6.07 -3.43
N PHE A 56 3.98 -5.37 -3.73
CA PHE A 56 4.35 -5.10 -5.12
C PHE A 56 5.07 -6.28 -5.81
N LEU A 57 5.71 -7.16 -5.03
CA LEU A 57 6.42 -8.32 -5.58
C LEU A 57 5.46 -9.49 -5.87
N SER A 58 4.42 -9.66 -5.05
CA SER A 58 3.44 -10.76 -5.15
C SER A 58 2.54 -10.66 -6.38
N TRP A 59 2.17 -9.44 -6.81
CA TRP A 59 1.36 -9.23 -8.02
C TRP A 59 2.07 -9.62 -9.31
N SER A 60 3.40 -9.45 -9.37
CA SER A 60 4.20 -9.85 -10.55
C SER A 60 4.40 -11.37 -10.65
N GLN A 61 4.41 -12.06 -9.50
CA GLN A 61 4.62 -13.51 -9.42
C GLN A 61 3.38 -14.29 -9.85
N GLN A 62 2.19 -13.85 -9.42
CA GLN A 62 0.89 -14.47 -9.72
C GLN A 62 0.65 -14.54 -11.24
N HIS A 63 0.86 -13.41 -11.93
CA HIS A 63 0.59 -13.32 -13.37
C HIS A 63 1.58 -14.12 -14.22
N ARG A 64 2.80 -14.35 -13.72
CA ARG A 64 3.81 -15.18 -14.40
C ARG A 64 3.47 -16.67 -14.32
N ARG A 65 2.98 -17.14 -13.17
CA ARG A 65 2.53 -18.52 -12.99
C ARG A 65 1.34 -18.88 -13.86
N GLN A 66 0.33 -18.00 -13.97
CA GLN A 66 -0.81 -18.25 -14.86
C GLN A 66 -0.37 -18.41 -16.32
N LYS A 67 0.55 -17.57 -16.81
CA LYS A 67 1.10 -17.69 -18.17
C LYS A 67 1.80 -19.03 -18.39
N GLU A 68 2.60 -19.46 -17.43
CA GLU A 68 3.33 -20.73 -17.49
C GLU A 68 2.38 -21.95 -17.49
N ALA A 69 1.32 -21.91 -16.68
CA ALA A 69 0.29 -22.95 -16.62
C ALA A 69 -0.48 -23.10 -17.94
N VAL A 70 -0.91 -21.98 -18.53
CA VAL A 70 -1.61 -21.98 -19.82
C VAL A 70 -0.70 -22.47 -20.96
N GLU A 71 0.57 -22.08 -20.94
CA GLU A 71 1.53 -22.53 -21.95
C GLU A 71 1.80 -24.04 -21.84
N ALA A 72 1.90 -24.58 -20.62
CA ALA A 72 2.04 -26.01 -20.37
C ALA A 72 0.82 -26.80 -20.87
N LEU A 73 -0.40 -26.31 -20.62
CA LEU A 73 -1.65 -26.89 -21.14
C LEU A 73 -1.66 -26.93 -22.67
N LYS A 74 -1.28 -25.82 -23.32
CA LYS A 74 -1.22 -25.73 -24.78
C LYS A 74 -0.23 -26.75 -25.36
N ARG A 75 0.92 -26.98 -24.72
CA ARG A 75 1.90 -27.99 -25.14
C ARG A 75 1.35 -29.41 -25.04
N ARG A 76 0.62 -29.73 -23.96
CA ARG A 76 -0.02 -31.06 -23.79
C ARG A 76 -1.09 -31.32 -24.83
N TYR A 77 -1.90 -30.31 -25.13
CA TYR A 77 -2.90 -30.38 -26.21
C TYR A 77 -2.24 -30.62 -27.56
N ALA A 78 -1.15 -29.91 -27.87
CA ALA A 78 -0.40 -30.11 -29.11
C ALA A 78 0.23 -31.51 -29.23
N ARG A 79 0.57 -32.16 -28.11
CA ARG A 79 1.03 -33.56 -28.07
C ARG A 79 -0.10 -34.59 -28.14
N GLY A 80 -1.36 -34.17 -28.02
CA GLY A 80 -2.51 -35.07 -27.95
C GLY A 80 -2.65 -35.79 -26.60
N GLU A 81 -1.96 -35.32 -25.56
CA GLU A 81 -2.04 -35.89 -24.20
C GLU A 81 -3.33 -35.50 -23.48
N ILE A 82 -4.00 -34.44 -23.95
CA ILE A 82 -5.29 -33.96 -23.43
C ILE A 82 -6.21 -33.66 -24.60
N THR A 83 -7.51 -33.86 -24.37
CA THR A 83 -8.56 -33.53 -25.32
C THR A 83 -8.86 -32.03 -25.32
N ARG A 84 -9.56 -31.55 -26.36
CA ARG A 84 -10.01 -30.15 -26.43
C ARG A 84 -10.93 -29.79 -25.27
N GLU A 85 -11.76 -30.73 -24.83
CA GLU A 85 -12.72 -30.53 -23.74
C GLU A 85 -12.01 -30.35 -22.39
N GLU A 86 -10.99 -31.16 -22.13
CA GLU A 86 -10.14 -31.03 -20.93
C GLU A 86 -9.34 -29.72 -20.94
N PHE A 87 -8.82 -29.32 -22.10
CA PHE A 87 -8.10 -28.06 -22.25
C PHE A 87 -8.98 -26.84 -21.93
N GLU A 88 -10.20 -26.79 -22.46
CA GLU A 88 -11.10 -25.65 -22.23
C GLU A 88 -11.57 -25.56 -20.78
N ARG A 89 -11.85 -26.70 -20.12
CA ARG A 89 -12.21 -26.71 -18.69
C ARG A 89 -11.08 -26.17 -17.81
N MET A 90 -9.86 -26.65 -18.00
CA MET A 90 -8.71 -26.21 -17.20
C MET A 90 -8.33 -24.75 -17.45
N LYS A 91 -8.57 -24.27 -18.68
CA LYS A 91 -8.35 -22.86 -19.03
C LYS A 91 -9.38 -21.93 -18.37
N GLN A 92 -10.64 -22.35 -18.28
CA GLN A 92 -11.67 -21.58 -17.57
C GLN A 92 -11.35 -21.47 -16.07
N ASP A 93 -10.98 -22.57 -15.44
CA ASP A 93 -10.61 -22.62 -14.02
C ASP A 93 -9.47 -21.63 -13.70
N LEU A 94 -8.41 -21.63 -14.52
CA LEU A 94 -7.29 -20.68 -14.41
C LEU A 94 -7.64 -19.21 -14.67
N SER A 95 -8.77 -18.93 -15.32
CA SER A 95 -9.23 -17.57 -15.60
C SER A 95 -10.22 -17.02 -14.58
N GLU A 96 -10.85 -17.89 -13.77
CA GLU A 96 -11.78 -17.52 -12.71
C GLU A 96 -11.09 -17.37 -11.32
N GLU A 97 -9.80 -17.66 -11.22
CA GLU A 97 -8.93 -17.47 -10.03
C GLU A 97 -8.10 -16.16 -10.09
#